data_AF-A0A223P4U4-F1
#
_entry.id   AF-A0A223P4U4-F1
#
_cell.length_a   1.000
_cell.length_b   1.000
_cell.length_c   1.000
_cell.angle_alpha   90.00
_cell.angle_beta   90.00
_cell.angle_gamma   90.00
#
_symmetry.space_group_name_H-M   'P 1'
#
loop_
_entity.id
_entity.type
_entity.pdbx_description
1 polymer ?
#
loop_
_entity_poly.entity_id
_entity_poly.type
_entity_poly.pdbx_seq_one_letter_code
_entity_poly.pdbx_strand_id
1 'polypeptide(L)'
;MRQHIVVLSIAVVGAFVAGMAVSPFAQHAISTAHAEQAPLAPAVIDLNAITHAMLPKTPYPELNSKTLVNTDNATINLQSGNVNKHIHAKTDEIQYIIEGSGSIWLGGERKEFKPGTLIIIPKGTPHAGAIVANGPVKAIAIKIPPQGKEDIVFVD
;
A
#
# COMPACT_ATOMS: atom_id res chain seq x y z
N MET A 1 -28.98 46.19 23.51
CA MET A 1 -27.80 45.59 22.82
C MET A 1 -27.02 44.57 23.66
N ARG A 2 -26.86 44.72 24.99
CA ARG A 2 -25.98 43.86 25.81
C ARG A 2 -26.51 42.42 26.07
N GLN A 3 -27.83 42.21 26.11
CA GLN A 3 -28.41 40.87 26.35
C GLN A 3 -28.33 39.93 25.14
N HIS A 4 -28.47 40.42 23.91
CA HIS A 4 -28.35 39.60 22.70
C HIS A 4 -26.93 39.07 22.47
N ILE A 5 -25.91 39.84 22.89
CA ILE A 5 -24.50 39.42 22.80
C ILE A 5 -24.20 38.27 23.78
N VAL A 6 -24.80 38.26 24.97
CA VAL A 6 -24.57 37.21 25.97
C VAL A 6 -25.21 35.88 25.56
N VAL A 7 -26.42 35.91 24.99
CA VAL A 7 -27.12 34.69 24.52
C VAL A 7 -26.41 34.05 23.34
N LEU A 8 -25.90 34.85 22.40
CA LEU A 8 -25.15 34.35 21.24
C LEU A 8 -23.84 33.66 21.67
N SER A 9 -23.13 34.24 22.65
CA SER A 9 -21.87 33.67 23.16
C SER A 9 -22.07 32.34 23.89
N ILE A 10 -23.16 32.18 24.65
CA ILE A 10 -23.47 30.92 25.36
C ILE A 10 -23.83 29.80 24.36
N ALA A 11 -24.57 30.12 23.30
CA ALA A 11 -24.94 29.15 22.27
C ALA A 11 -23.72 28.64 21.49
N VAL A 12 -22.76 29.52 21.17
CA VAL A 12 -21.52 29.15 20.46
C VAL A 12 -20.61 28.29 21.33
N VAL A 13 -20.47 28.60 22.62
CA VAL A 13 -19.70 27.78 23.57
C VAL A 13 -20.35 26.42 23.78
N GLY A 14 -21.68 26.37 23.91
CA GLY A 14 -22.43 25.11 24.01
C GLY A 14 -22.26 24.21 22.79
N ALA A 15 -22.32 24.79 21.58
CA ALA A 15 -22.09 24.05 20.34
C ALA A 15 -20.64 23.54 20.21
N PHE A 16 -19.65 24.33 20.63
CA PHE A 16 -18.25 23.93 20.62
C PHE A 16 -17.96 22.78 21.61
N VAL A 17 -18.49 22.86 22.83
CA VAL A 17 -18.32 21.81 23.85
C VAL A 17 -19.06 20.52 23.44
N ALA A 18 -20.26 20.63 22.87
CA ALA A 18 -20.97 19.47 22.32
C ALA A 18 -20.18 18.83 21.17
N GLY A 19 -19.59 19.64 20.28
CA GLY A 19 -18.71 19.15 19.20
C GLY A 19 -17.47 18.43 19.74
N MET A 20 -16.83 18.95 20.79
CA MET A 20 -15.68 18.30 21.45
C MET A 20 -16.06 16.99 22.16
N ALA A 21 -17.28 16.87 22.69
CA ALA A 21 -17.74 15.66 23.36
C ALA A 21 -18.18 14.56 22.37
N VAL A 22 -18.74 14.92 21.21
CA VAL A 22 -19.18 13.96 20.19
C VAL A 22 -18.02 13.51 19.28
N SER A 23 -17.01 14.35 19.10
CA SER A 23 -15.85 14.08 18.23
C SER A 23 -15.09 12.78 18.54
N PRO A 24 -14.74 12.45 19.81
CA PRO A 24 -13.99 11.23 20.11
C PRO A 24 -14.79 9.96 19.79
N PHE A 25 -16.09 9.96 20.06
CA PHE A 25 -16.97 8.83 19.79
C PHE A 25 -17.24 8.65 18.30
N ALA A 26 -17.45 9.76 17.57
CA ALA A 26 -17.59 9.74 16.12
C ALA A 26 -16.28 9.30 15.43
N GLN A 27 -15.13 9.76 15.91
CA GLN A 27 -13.82 9.32 15.43
C GLN A 27 -13.58 7.84 15.70
N HIS A 28 -14.01 7.31 16.86
CA HIS A 28 -13.91 5.88 17.15
C HIS A 28 -14.83 5.05 16.26
N ALA A 29 -16.05 5.51 15.99
CA ALA A 29 -17.00 4.85 15.09
C ALA A 29 -16.57 4.89 13.61
N ILE A 30 -15.87 5.94 13.18
CA ILE A 30 -15.28 6.03 11.82
C ILE A 30 -13.99 5.20 11.75
N SER A 31 -13.23 5.10 12.84
CA SER A 31 -12.00 4.29 12.90
C SER A 31 -12.27 2.79 12.86
N THR A 32 -13.48 2.34 13.20
CA THR A 32 -13.89 0.93 13.09
C THR A 32 -14.55 0.59 11.75
N ALA A 33 -14.69 1.55 10.83
CA ALA A 33 -14.97 1.27 9.43
C ALA A 33 -13.74 0.62 8.80
N HIS A 34 -13.52 -0.67 9.08
CA HIS A 34 -12.75 -1.50 8.19
C HIS A 34 -13.43 -1.43 6.83
N ALA A 35 -12.77 -0.84 5.83
CA ALA A 35 -13.22 -0.89 4.45
C ALA A 35 -13.46 -2.37 4.11
N GLU A 36 -14.72 -2.77 4.06
CA GLU A 36 -15.12 -4.12 3.75
C GLU A 36 -14.57 -4.45 2.36
N GLN A 37 -13.89 -5.58 2.24
CA GLN A 37 -13.25 -5.97 0.99
C GLN A 37 -14.35 -6.17 -0.06
N ALA A 38 -14.33 -5.39 -1.13
CA ALA A 38 -15.27 -5.57 -2.22
C ALA A 38 -15.13 -7.00 -2.77
N PRO A 39 -16.25 -7.71 -3.03
CA PRO A 39 -16.20 -9.05 -3.56
C PRO A 39 -15.49 -9.07 -4.91
N LEU A 40 -14.76 -10.15 -5.16
CA LEU A 40 -14.03 -10.33 -6.41
C LEU A 40 -15.01 -10.41 -7.58
N ALA A 41 -14.76 -9.61 -8.62
CA ALA A 41 -15.64 -9.50 -9.78
C ALA A 41 -14.86 -9.69 -11.09
N PRO A 42 -15.50 -10.17 -12.16
CA PRO A 42 -14.87 -10.22 -13.49
C PRO A 42 -14.39 -8.84 -13.93
N ALA A 43 -13.13 -8.73 -14.34
CA ALA A 43 -12.53 -7.48 -14.80
C ALA A 43 -11.43 -7.73 -15.84
N VAL A 44 -11.24 -6.75 -16.74
CA VAL A 44 -10.09 -6.64 -17.65
C VAL A 44 -9.40 -5.31 -17.35
N ILE A 45 -8.12 -5.36 -17.03
CA ILE A 45 -7.35 -4.18 -16.62
C ILE A 45 -6.13 -4.04 -17.54
N ASP A 46 -6.05 -2.93 -18.25
CA ASP A 46 -4.82 -2.54 -18.96
C ASP A 46 -3.82 -1.93 -17.97
N LEU A 47 -2.83 -2.72 -17.57
CA LEU A 47 -1.81 -2.29 -16.62
C LEU A 47 -0.80 -1.31 -17.23
N ASN A 48 -0.67 -1.26 -18.56
CA ASN A 48 0.23 -0.33 -19.23
C ASN A 48 -0.35 1.09 -19.24
N ALA A 49 -1.69 1.22 -19.27
CA ALA A 49 -2.37 2.50 -19.15
C ALA A 49 -2.23 3.15 -17.75
N ILE A 50 -1.88 2.38 -16.72
CA ILE A 50 -1.70 2.88 -15.35
C ILE A 50 -0.22 3.29 -15.17
N THR A 51 0.03 4.61 -15.16
CA THR A 51 1.38 5.15 -14.97
C THR A 51 1.76 5.20 -13.49
N HIS A 52 3.07 5.34 -13.21
CA HIS A 52 3.58 5.49 -11.84
C HIS A 52 2.90 6.62 -11.06
N ALA A 53 2.63 7.75 -11.71
CA ALA A 53 2.01 8.93 -11.09
C ALA A 53 0.52 8.71 -10.73
N MET A 54 -0.15 7.75 -11.37
CA MET A 54 -1.54 7.41 -11.08
C MET A 54 -1.70 6.45 -9.89
N LEU A 55 -0.60 5.81 -9.46
CA LEU A 55 -0.65 4.86 -8.36
C LEU A 55 -0.65 5.60 -7.00
N PRO A 56 -1.46 5.17 -6.02
CA PRO A 56 -1.43 5.72 -4.67
C PRO A 56 -0.04 5.55 -4.03
N LYS A 57 0.39 6.58 -3.29
CA LYS A 57 1.60 6.50 -2.46
C LYS A 57 1.40 5.52 -1.31
N THR A 58 2.49 4.88 -0.89
CA THR A 58 2.51 4.02 0.29
C THR A 58 3.30 4.68 1.43
N PRO A 59 3.31 4.10 2.64
CA PRO A 59 4.22 4.51 3.70
C PRO A 59 5.71 4.35 3.34
N TYR A 60 6.03 3.58 2.30
CA TYR A 60 7.39 3.48 1.77
C TYR A 60 7.58 4.57 0.69
N PRO A 61 8.46 5.56 0.91
CA PRO A 61 8.51 6.78 0.08
C PRO A 61 8.72 6.54 -1.41
N GLU A 62 9.48 5.50 -1.74
CA GLU A 62 9.84 5.15 -3.13
C GLU A 62 8.88 4.14 -3.77
N LEU A 63 7.83 3.71 -3.07
CA LEU A 63 6.86 2.73 -3.58
C LEU A 63 5.46 3.36 -3.69
N ASN A 64 4.90 3.29 -4.90
CA ASN A 64 3.48 3.46 -5.13
C ASN A 64 2.83 2.09 -5.38
N SER A 65 1.62 1.88 -4.87
CA SER A 65 0.94 0.59 -4.96
C SER A 65 -0.57 0.75 -5.07
N LYS A 66 -1.19 -0.06 -5.93
CA LYS A 66 -2.64 -0.24 -6.00
C LYS A 66 -2.98 -1.71 -5.87
N THR A 67 -3.77 -2.07 -4.87
CA THR A 67 -4.34 -3.41 -4.76
C THR A 67 -5.40 -3.62 -5.85
N LEU A 68 -5.23 -4.69 -6.63
CA LEU A 68 -6.15 -5.12 -7.70
C LEU A 68 -7.01 -6.29 -7.27
N VAL A 69 -6.44 -7.21 -6.50
CA VAL A 69 -7.13 -8.37 -5.92
C VAL A 69 -6.76 -8.46 -4.45
N ASN A 70 -7.77 -8.69 -3.60
CA ASN A 70 -7.60 -8.96 -2.19
C ASN A 70 -8.59 -10.06 -1.78
N THR A 71 -8.07 -11.18 -1.30
CA THR A 71 -8.83 -12.36 -0.86
C THR A 71 -8.18 -12.95 0.37
N ASP A 72 -8.82 -13.93 0.99
CA ASP A 72 -8.21 -14.68 2.11
C ASP A 72 -6.95 -15.46 1.70
N ASN A 73 -6.80 -15.79 0.41
CA ASN A 73 -5.72 -16.65 -0.09
C ASN A 73 -4.55 -15.89 -0.71
N ALA A 74 -4.80 -14.73 -1.30
CA ALA A 74 -3.77 -13.94 -1.97
C ALA A 74 -4.15 -12.47 -2.14
N THR A 75 -3.11 -11.63 -2.32
CA THR A 75 -3.28 -10.29 -2.89
C THR A 75 -2.53 -10.17 -4.21
N ILE A 76 -3.07 -9.36 -5.11
CA ILE A 76 -2.39 -8.93 -6.33
C ILE A 76 -2.35 -7.41 -6.31
N ASN A 77 -1.14 -6.86 -6.37
CA ASN A 77 -0.91 -5.42 -6.35
C ASN A 77 -0.17 -5.01 -7.63
N LEU A 78 -0.57 -3.88 -8.21
CA LEU A 78 0.26 -3.17 -9.17
C LEU A 78 1.17 -2.22 -8.40
N GLN A 79 2.46 -2.48 -8.44
CA GLN A 79 3.47 -1.75 -7.71
C GLN A 79 4.43 -1.06 -8.66
N SER A 80 4.79 0.18 -8.34
CA SER A 80 5.82 0.91 -9.07
C SER A 80 6.77 1.61 -8.11
N GLY A 81 8.07 1.36 -8.29
CA GLY A 81 9.12 1.88 -7.44
C GLY A 81 9.80 0.79 -6.61
N ASN A 82 10.28 1.16 -5.41
CA ASN A 82 11.27 0.38 -4.67
C ASN A 82 11.01 0.37 -3.15
N VAL A 83 11.44 -0.70 -2.48
CA VAL A 83 11.48 -0.86 -1.01
C VAL A 83 12.87 -1.34 -0.62
N ASN A 84 13.40 -0.81 0.48
CA ASN A 84 14.66 -1.24 1.08
C ASN A 84 14.68 -2.77 1.29
N LYS A 85 15.88 -3.34 1.36
CA LYS A 85 16.07 -4.77 1.52
C LYS A 85 15.32 -5.32 2.74
N HIS A 86 14.55 -6.38 2.53
CA HIS A 86 13.69 -6.97 3.54
C HIS A 86 13.43 -8.46 3.28
N ILE A 87 12.76 -9.09 4.22
CA ILE A 87 12.14 -10.41 4.07
C ILE A 87 10.65 -10.31 4.36
N HIS A 88 9.90 -11.25 3.79
CA HIS A 88 8.56 -11.60 4.24
C HIS A 88 8.64 -12.80 5.17
N ALA A 89 8.14 -12.69 6.41
CA ALA A 89 8.25 -13.78 7.39
C ALA A 89 7.29 -14.94 7.09
N LYS A 90 6.12 -14.66 6.52
CA LYS A 90 5.02 -15.61 6.32
C LYS A 90 4.57 -15.71 4.87
N THR A 91 4.83 -14.69 4.07
CA THR A 91 4.30 -14.53 2.71
C THR A 91 5.34 -14.87 1.66
N ASP A 92 4.97 -15.70 0.69
CA ASP A 92 5.72 -15.81 -0.55
C ASP A 92 5.33 -14.63 -1.46
N GLU A 93 6.31 -14.01 -2.11
CA GLU A 93 6.10 -12.93 -3.08
C GLU A 93 6.54 -13.37 -4.47
N ILE A 94 5.70 -13.10 -5.46
CA ILE A 94 6.01 -13.30 -6.86
C ILE A 94 5.84 -11.97 -7.56
N GLN A 95 6.86 -11.51 -8.28
CA GLN A 95 6.81 -10.28 -9.06
C GLN A 95 6.91 -10.59 -10.54
N TYR A 96 5.97 -10.09 -11.34
CA TYR A 96 6.08 -10.08 -12.80
C TYR A 96 6.35 -8.66 -13.29
N ILE A 97 7.53 -8.45 -13.89
CA ILE A 97 7.97 -7.13 -14.33
C ILE A 97 7.28 -6.78 -15.65
N ILE A 98 6.62 -5.61 -15.67
CA ILE A 98 5.90 -5.11 -16.86
C ILE A 98 6.51 -3.83 -17.44
N GLU A 99 7.24 -3.05 -16.63
CA GLU A 99 7.90 -1.82 -17.07
C GLU A 99 9.21 -1.61 -16.30
N GLY A 100 10.16 -0.92 -16.94
CA GLY A 100 11.49 -0.64 -16.38
C GLY A 100 12.43 -1.85 -16.40
N SER A 101 13.68 -1.61 -16.01
CA SER A 101 14.73 -2.64 -15.96
C SER A 101 15.76 -2.28 -14.91
N GLY A 102 16.51 -3.28 -14.47
CA GLY A 102 17.55 -3.12 -13.48
C GLY A 102 17.89 -4.46 -12.88
N SER A 103 18.24 -4.45 -11.60
CA SER A 103 18.66 -5.66 -10.90
C SER A 103 18.13 -5.72 -9.49
N ILE A 104 17.77 -6.91 -9.03
CA ILE A 104 17.23 -7.17 -7.70
C ILE A 104 18.26 -7.93 -6.88
N TRP A 105 18.33 -7.65 -5.57
CA TRP A 105 18.92 -8.61 -4.65
C TRP A 105 17.91 -9.73 -4.40
N LEU A 106 18.32 -10.99 -4.59
CA LEU A 106 17.50 -12.16 -4.33
C LEU A 106 18.35 -13.19 -3.57
N GLY A 107 18.11 -13.28 -2.28
CA GLY A 107 19.00 -13.97 -1.35
C GLY A 107 20.35 -13.27 -1.28
N GLY A 108 21.42 -14.02 -1.52
CA GLY A 108 22.79 -13.51 -1.56
C GLY A 108 23.26 -13.04 -2.95
N GLU A 109 22.41 -13.13 -3.97
CA GLU A 109 22.79 -12.85 -5.35
C GLU A 109 22.10 -11.61 -5.90
N ARG A 110 22.77 -10.95 -6.84
CA ARG A 110 22.17 -9.90 -7.66
C ARG A 110 21.74 -10.47 -9.00
N LYS A 111 20.49 -10.24 -9.39
CA LYS A 111 19.90 -10.75 -10.64
C LYS A 111 19.30 -9.61 -11.45
N GLU A 112 19.67 -9.55 -12.74
CA GLU A 112 19.10 -8.59 -13.68
C GLU A 112 17.67 -8.98 -14.07
N PHE A 113 16.84 -7.98 -14.35
CA PHE A 113 15.49 -8.16 -14.85
C PHE A 113 15.11 -7.06 -15.85
N LYS A 114 14.07 -7.35 -16.63
CA LYS A 114 13.45 -6.46 -17.61
C LYS A 114 11.97 -6.82 -17.76
N PRO A 115 11.19 -6.12 -18.59
CA PRO A 115 9.80 -6.52 -18.84
C PRO A 115 9.73 -7.96 -19.35
N GLY A 116 8.79 -8.73 -18.81
CA GLY A 116 8.63 -10.16 -19.05
C GLY A 116 9.39 -11.07 -18.08
N THR A 117 10.18 -10.53 -17.15
CA THR A 117 10.83 -11.32 -16.11
C THR A 117 9.85 -11.67 -14.98
N LEU A 118 9.84 -12.93 -14.57
CA LEU A 118 9.17 -13.41 -13.35
C LEU A 118 10.22 -13.63 -12.25
N ILE A 119 9.99 -13.03 -11.09
CA ILE A 119 10.84 -13.13 -9.91
C ILE A 119 10.03 -13.88 -8.84
N ILE A 120 10.59 -14.98 -8.34
CA ILE A 120 9.97 -15.80 -7.30
C ILE A 120 10.77 -15.61 -6.02
N ILE A 121 10.08 -15.19 -4.97
CA ILE A 121 10.67 -14.78 -3.69
C ILE A 121 9.98 -15.59 -2.58
N PRO A 122 10.50 -16.78 -2.25
CA PRO A 122 10.00 -17.53 -1.11
C PRO A 122 10.12 -16.71 0.18
N LYS A 123 9.17 -16.89 1.10
CA LYS A 123 9.24 -16.31 2.44
C LYS A 123 10.59 -16.58 3.10
N GLY A 124 11.06 -15.60 3.87
CA GLY A 124 12.38 -15.61 4.50
C GLY A 124 13.55 -15.31 3.54
N THR A 125 13.31 -15.16 2.23
CA THR A 125 14.36 -14.78 1.28
C THR A 125 14.62 -13.28 1.34
N PRO A 126 15.85 -12.83 1.66
CA PRO A 126 16.22 -11.42 1.56
C PRO A 126 16.05 -10.92 0.13
N HIS A 127 15.34 -9.82 -0.05
CA HIS A 127 15.19 -9.18 -1.33
C HIS A 127 15.06 -7.67 -1.16
N ALA A 128 15.59 -6.91 -2.11
CA ALA A 128 15.49 -5.46 -2.14
C ALA A 128 14.94 -5.05 -3.48
N GLY A 129 14.13 -3.99 -3.54
CA GLY A 129 13.75 -3.46 -4.83
C GLY A 129 14.96 -2.84 -5.52
N ALA A 130 14.83 -2.76 -6.83
CA ALA A 130 15.94 -2.82 -7.75
C ALA A 130 16.98 -1.70 -7.67
N ILE A 131 18.24 -2.00 -7.99
CA ILE A 131 19.10 -0.98 -8.61
C ILE A 131 18.53 -0.73 -10.00
N VAL A 132 17.90 0.42 -10.17
CA VAL A 132 17.16 0.81 -11.38
C VAL A 132 18.14 1.21 -12.47
N ALA A 133 18.08 0.55 -13.62
CA ALA A 133 18.79 0.95 -14.84
C ALA A 133 17.91 1.83 -15.74
N ASN A 134 16.62 1.52 -15.82
CA ASN A 134 15.61 2.32 -16.50
C ASN A 134 14.30 2.25 -15.71
N GLY A 135 13.64 3.38 -15.48
CA GLY A 135 12.56 3.46 -14.50
C GLY A 135 11.45 4.45 -14.85
N PRO A 136 10.38 4.45 -14.02
CA PRO A 136 10.21 3.65 -12.80
C PRO A 136 9.95 2.16 -13.10
N VAL A 137 10.43 1.26 -12.23
CA VAL A 137 10.16 -0.18 -12.35
C VAL A 137 8.72 -0.45 -11.93
N LYS A 138 7.97 -1.20 -12.72
CA LYS A 138 6.58 -1.55 -12.44
C LYS A 138 6.39 -3.06 -12.51
N ALA A 139 5.76 -3.62 -11.49
CA ALA A 139 5.56 -5.05 -11.35
C ALA A 139 4.14 -5.38 -10.87
N ILE A 140 3.66 -6.54 -11.29
CA ILE A 140 2.54 -7.21 -10.61
C ILE A 140 3.15 -7.98 -9.44
N ALA A 141 2.85 -7.57 -8.21
CA ALA A 141 3.25 -8.27 -7.01
C ALA A 141 2.10 -9.15 -6.51
N ILE A 142 2.31 -10.46 -6.55
CA ILE A 142 1.38 -11.49 -6.09
C ILE A 142 1.92 -12.01 -4.76
N LYS A 143 1.10 -11.94 -3.72
CA LYS A 143 1.48 -12.30 -2.36
C LYS A 143 0.56 -13.37 -1.82
N ILE A 144 1.16 -14.51 -1.43
CA ILE A 144 0.45 -15.73 -1.01
C ILE A 144 1.08 -16.24 0.29
N PRO A 145 0.36 -16.32 1.42
CA PRO A 145 -0.96 -15.70 1.67
C PRO A 145 -0.91 -14.16 1.58
N PRO A 146 -2.03 -13.43 1.80
CA PRO A 146 -1.99 -11.97 1.92
C PRO A 146 -0.96 -11.51 2.95
N GLN A 147 -0.22 -10.45 2.60
CA GLN A 147 0.81 -9.88 3.47
C GLN A 147 0.17 -9.22 4.71
N GLY A 148 0.54 -9.68 5.90
CA GLY A 148 0.18 -9.03 7.16
C GLY A 148 0.96 -7.73 7.39
N LYS A 149 0.44 -6.87 8.29
CA LYS A 149 1.10 -5.60 8.65
C LYS A 149 2.53 -5.79 9.17
N GLU A 150 2.74 -6.83 9.98
CA GLU A 150 4.02 -7.17 10.62
C GLU A 150 4.86 -8.16 9.81
N ASP A 151 4.52 -8.40 8.55
CA ASP A 151 5.15 -9.46 7.77
C ASP A 151 6.49 -9.03 7.14
N ILE A 152 6.75 -7.72 7.07
CA ILE A 152 8.00 -7.18 6.54
C ILE A 152 9.01 -7.02 7.68
N VAL A 153 10.19 -7.61 7.49
CA VAL A 153 11.36 -7.39 8.36
C VAL A 153 12.50 -6.86 7.50
N PHE A 154 12.93 -5.63 7.75
CA PHE A 154 14.07 -5.03 7.05
C PHE A 154 15.38 -5.69 7.46
N VAL A 155 16.28 -5.84 6.50
CA VAL A 155 17.60 -6.45 6.69
C VAL A 155 18.66 -5.62 5.98
N ASP A 156 19.90 -5.72 6.45
CA ASP A 156 21.05 -5.04 5.85
C ASP A 156 21.55 -5.74 4.56
#